data_AF-A0A7X9G508-F1
#
_entry.id   AF-A0A7X9G508-F1
#
_cell.length_a   1.000
_cell.length_b   1.000
_cell.length_c   1.000
_cell.angle_alpha   90.00
_cell.angle_beta   90.00
_cell.angle_gamma   90.00
#
_symmetry.space_group_name_H-M   'P 1'
#
loop_
_entity.id
_entity.type
_entity.pdbx_description
1 polymer ?
#
loop_
_entity_poly.entity_id
_entity_poly.type
_entity_poly.pdbx_seq_one_letter_code
_entity_poly.pdbx_strand_id
1 'polypeptide(L)'
;MFKQLFFDDQRLFVRENLDRSYGTPELVGTYRDAKIHTSYCWGWGIRGLDGKIHLLYQGYEAGYNHIITAAAISDDGIHFEPRNTASQAGIEKARLPNQLLPCTLDGSEIATVIEDPFCAESERYKILFSDNCLTHTQCLVTDYIYTSPDLIHWKKKPNSCWNPRGTEPLAGAFYNNVSQKFTIMSRPDWGQRRVGITETSDWQTYTPLEMCLQVDSLDPALAEIYGMSAIAHENIFIGFPHIYTGFPQIRRTKFVGGTMHVELSYSLNGRHWQRSLRTPFLSGKHPQLIERDGVPAKMLYVNSVLMQEDGSLLLYTTTSRHEHGYPSEKVVFGDTSVSIFRLRKDGFIQLNTVDDKTIGRIAMREIAWFGDELHVNLTCKSATCAVYAEVGDDKAPIAGMSHEECVPFTGDSSDWKPQWTSGVQLSSLKEKVIIIEIKMTDGSIYSISGDGIQLMNIEASRYRRFKSLPPKLGF
;
A
#
# COMPACT_ATOMS: atom_id res chain seq x y z
N MET A 1 -5.14 -0.88 20.38
CA MET A 1 -4.45 0.22 19.69
C MET A 1 -5.27 0.70 18.51
N PHE A 2 -5.58 1.99 18.46
CA PHE A 2 -6.13 2.66 17.29
C PHE A 2 -5.01 3.42 16.57
N LYS A 3 -5.19 3.65 15.27
CA LYS A 3 -4.34 4.54 14.49
C LYS A 3 -5.20 5.37 13.53
N GLN A 4 -5.07 6.68 13.63
CA GLN A 4 -5.71 7.65 12.75
C GLN A 4 -4.70 8.10 11.69
N LEU A 5 -4.97 7.80 10.42
CA LEU A 5 -4.14 8.17 9.26
C LEU A 5 -4.75 9.27 8.39
N PHE A 6 -5.81 9.93 8.86
CA PHE A 6 -6.45 11.07 8.21
C PHE A 6 -6.92 10.87 6.76
N PHE A 7 -7.16 9.63 6.32
CA PHE A 7 -7.82 9.36 5.02
C PHE A 7 -9.22 9.99 4.93
N ASP A 8 -9.89 10.16 6.07
CA ASP A 8 -11.17 10.83 6.24
C ASP A 8 -11.24 11.56 7.61
N ASP A 9 -12.36 12.26 7.84
CA ASP A 9 -12.65 13.02 9.07
C ASP A 9 -13.70 12.35 9.97
N GLN A 10 -14.17 11.13 9.67
CA GLN A 10 -15.26 10.45 10.40
C GLN A 10 -14.96 10.27 11.89
N ARG A 11 -13.67 10.14 12.22
CA ARG A 11 -13.14 9.95 13.58
C ARG A 11 -12.59 11.24 14.20
N LEU A 12 -12.90 12.41 13.60
CA LEU A 12 -12.54 13.73 14.14
C LEU A 12 -13.79 14.51 14.59
N PHE A 13 -13.62 15.36 15.60
CA PHE A 13 -14.57 16.43 15.92
C PHE A 13 -14.16 17.75 15.29
N VAL A 14 -12.85 18.03 15.22
CA VAL A 14 -12.30 19.31 14.77
C VAL A 14 -11.19 19.06 13.75
N ARG A 15 -11.21 19.82 12.65
CA ARG A 15 -10.11 20.01 11.70
C ARG A 15 -10.17 21.47 11.23
N GLU A 16 -9.45 22.36 11.91
CA GLU A 16 -9.42 23.80 11.62
C GLU A 16 -8.03 24.22 11.15
N ASN A 17 -7.96 25.09 10.14
CA ASN A 17 -6.70 25.57 9.53
C ASN A 17 -5.75 24.43 9.13
N LEU A 18 -6.30 23.31 8.62
CA LEU A 18 -5.54 22.14 8.21
C LEU A 18 -6.09 21.57 6.91
N ASP A 19 -5.27 21.48 5.86
CA ASP A 19 -5.64 20.90 4.57
C ASP A 19 -4.98 19.56 4.30
N ARG A 20 -5.77 18.64 3.74
CA ARG A 20 -5.36 17.28 3.44
C ARG A 20 -4.63 17.21 2.11
N SER A 21 -3.44 16.65 2.12
CA SER A 21 -2.71 16.24 0.91
C SER A 21 -2.10 14.86 1.12
N TYR A 22 -1.64 14.24 0.03
CA TYR A 22 -0.79 13.06 0.18
C TYR A 22 0.58 13.47 0.71
N GLY A 23 1.25 12.53 1.39
CA GLY A 23 2.69 12.65 1.58
C GLY A 23 3.45 12.48 0.27
N THR A 24 4.73 12.82 0.29
CA THR A 24 5.59 12.81 -0.89
C THR A 24 6.63 11.70 -0.74
N PRO A 25 6.46 10.54 -1.40
CA PRO A 25 7.50 9.52 -1.44
C PRO A 25 8.76 10.05 -2.12
N GLU A 26 9.93 9.85 -1.51
CA GLU A 26 11.22 10.23 -2.06
C GLU A 26 11.80 9.10 -2.90
N LEU A 27 12.29 9.37 -4.11
CA LEU A 27 13.01 8.37 -4.91
C LEU A 27 14.40 8.13 -4.29
N VAL A 28 14.64 6.92 -3.78
CA VAL A 28 15.87 6.58 -3.04
C VAL A 28 16.72 5.50 -3.71
N GLY A 29 16.15 4.78 -4.66
CA GLY A 29 16.85 3.72 -5.40
C GLY A 29 16.21 3.44 -6.74
N THR A 30 16.96 2.77 -7.62
CA THR A 30 16.46 2.32 -8.91
C THR A 30 17.19 1.04 -9.30
N TYR A 31 16.43 0.02 -9.67
CA TYR A 31 16.96 -1.20 -10.25
C TYR A 31 16.62 -1.28 -11.75
N ARG A 32 17.63 -1.60 -12.56
CA ARG A 32 17.53 -1.84 -14.00
C ARG A 32 18.29 -3.11 -14.34
N ASP A 33 17.64 -4.05 -15.00
CA ASP A 33 18.32 -5.21 -15.57
C ASP A 33 18.76 -4.88 -17.00
N ALA A 34 20.02 -5.19 -17.34
CA ALA A 34 20.58 -4.92 -18.66
C ALA A 34 19.99 -5.81 -19.77
N LYS A 35 19.41 -6.95 -19.39
CA LYS A 35 18.90 -7.99 -20.30
C LYS A 35 17.40 -8.23 -20.15
N ILE A 36 16.74 -7.63 -19.16
CA ILE A 36 15.30 -7.80 -18.92
C ILE A 36 14.62 -6.44 -18.82
N HIS A 37 13.58 -6.22 -19.62
CA HIS A 37 12.78 -4.99 -19.61
C HIS A 37 11.46 -5.19 -18.85
N THR A 38 11.30 -4.46 -17.74
CA THR A 38 10.12 -4.53 -16.85
C THR A 38 9.05 -3.53 -17.30
N SER A 39 8.56 -3.67 -18.53
CA SER A 39 7.65 -2.69 -19.16
C SER A 39 6.25 -2.61 -18.53
N TYR A 40 5.87 -3.63 -17.77
CA TYR A 40 4.56 -3.77 -17.16
C TYR A 40 4.69 -3.81 -15.63
N CYS A 41 3.68 -4.33 -14.96
CA CYS A 41 3.53 -4.27 -13.50
C CYS A 41 4.31 -5.39 -12.77
N TRP A 42 5.60 -5.55 -13.03
CA TRP A 42 6.33 -6.77 -12.66
C TRP A 42 7.58 -6.58 -11.79
N GLY A 43 7.43 -6.09 -10.55
CA GLY A 43 8.56 -5.99 -9.61
C GLY A 43 8.16 -5.92 -8.14
N TRP A 44 8.40 -6.98 -7.37
CA TRP A 44 8.01 -7.09 -5.95
C TRP A 44 9.23 -7.24 -5.05
N GLY A 45 9.38 -6.32 -4.09
CA GLY A 45 10.33 -6.47 -3.00
C GLY A 45 9.70 -7.26 -1.86
N ILE A 46 10.39 -8.29 -1.40
CA ILE A 46 9.94 -9.17 -0.32
C ILE A 46 11.12 -9.56 0.58
N ARG A 47 10.87 -9.63 1.90
CA ARG A 47 11.89 -10.00 2.88
C ARG A 47 12.04 -11.53 2.93
N GLY A 48 13.26 -12.01 2.75
CA GLY A 48 13.61 -13.41 2.89
C GLY A 48 13.87 -13.80 4.35
N LEU A 49 13.81 -15.10 4.63
CA LEU A 49 14.21 -15.68 5.92
C LEU A 49 15.71 -15.48 6.21
N ASP A 50 16.51 -15.20 5.17
CA ASP A 50 17.92 -14.84 5.25
C ASP A 50 18.17 -13.39 5.73
N GLY A 51 17.10 -12.64 6.03
CA GLY A 51 17.15 -11.24 6.45
C GLY A 51 17.31 -10.25 5.31
N LYS A 52 17.62 -10.72 4.10
CA LYS A 52 17.83 -9.89 2.90
C LYS A 52 16.51 -9.56 2.22
N ILE A 53 16.54 -8.54 1.38
CA ILE A 53 15.42 -8.19 0.51
C ILE A 53 15.65 -8.78 -0.87
N HIS A 54 14.67 -9.54 -1.34
CA HIS A 54 14.67 -10.12 -2.67
C HIS A 54 13.69 -9.32 -3.53
N LEU A 55 14.17 -8.81 -4.66
CA LEU A 55 13.33 -8.23 -5.69
C LEU A 55 13.03 -9.33 -6.70
N LEU A 56 11.81 -9.84 -6.69
CA LEU A 56 11.33 -10.76 -7.72
C LEU A 56 10.66 -9.94 -8.82
N TYR A 57 11.07 -10.14 -10.06
CA TYR A 57 10.57 -9.36 -11.18
C TYR A 57 10.41 -10.22 -12.42
N GLN A 58 9.67 -9.67 -13.38
CA GLN A 58 9.43 -10.31 -14.66
C GLN A 58 9.56 -9.25 -15.77
N GLY A 59 9.96 -9.67 -16.96
CA GLY A 59 10.08 -8.78 -18.09
C GLY A 59 10.42 -9.51 -19.38
N TYR A 60 10.50 -8.76 -20.46
CA TYR A 60 10.94 -9.29 -21.75
C TYR A 60 12.45 -9.32 -21.83
N GLU A 61 13.00 -10.43 -22.30
CA GLU A 61 14.43 -10.51 -22.58
C GLU A 61 14.82 -9.58 -23.74
N ALA A 62 15.85 -8.76 -23.55
CA ALA A 62 16.31 -7.81 -24.56
C ALA A 62 16.65 -8.52 -25.88
N GLY A 63 16.04 -8.06 -26.98
CA GLY A 63 16.23 -8.64 -28.31
C GLY A 63 15.46 -9.94 -28.58
N TYR A 64 14.67 -10.43 -27.63
CA TYR A 64 13.79 -11.59 -27.79
C TYR A 64 12.37 -11.27 -27.32
N ASN A 65 11.37 -12.00 -27.81
CA ASN A 65 9.98 -11.84 -27.36
C ASN A 65 9.60 -12.91 -26.31
N HIS A 66 10.50 -13.20 -25.38
CA HIS A 66 10.27 -14.16 -24.30
C HIS A 66 10.17 -13.45 -22.97
N ILE A 67 9.16 -13.83 -22.18
CA ILE A 67 9.00 -13.37 -20.81
C ILE A 67 9.92 -14.21 -19.92
N ILE A 68 10.74 -13.54 -19.12
CA ILE A 68 11.62 -14.16 -18.13
C ILE A 68 11.25 -13.65 -16.75
N THR A 69 11.14 -14.58 -15.79
CA THR A 69 11.12 -14.26 -14.36
C THR A 69 12.54 -14.29 -13.82
N ALA A 70 12.89 -13.31 -13.02
CA ALA A 70 14.23 -13.14 -12.47
C ALA A 70 14.19 -12.60 -11.04
N ALA A 71 15.34 -12.65 -10.38
CA ALA A 71 15.49 -12.10 -9.04
C ALA A 71 16.78 -11.29 -8.88
N ALA A 72 16.68 -10.27 -8.03
CA ALA A 72 17.78 -9.48 -7.53
C ALA A 72 17.74 -9.49 -5.99
N ILE A 73 18.87 -9.19 -5.35
CA ILE A 73 19.00 -9.25 -3.90
C ILE A 73 19.65 -7.97 -3.37
N SER A 74 19.29 -7.59 -2.15
CA SER A 74 19.79 -6.39 -1.48
C SER A 74 19.82 -6.59 0.03
N ASP A 75 20.81 -5.98 0.70
CA ASP A 75 20.88 -5.94 2.16
C ASP A 75 20.04 -4.80 2.76
N ASP A 76 19.81 -3.72 2.01
CA ASP A 76 19.09 -2.53 2.47
C ASP A 76 17.73 -2.30 1.78
N GLY A 77 17.40 -3.14 0.78
CA GLY A 77 16.18 -3.02 0.00
C GLY A 77 16.16 -1.85 -0.98
N ILE A 78 17.30 -1.19 -1.21
CA ILE A 78 17.46 -0.02 -2.09
C ILE A 78 18.46 -0.34 -3.21
N HIS A 79 19.62 -0.87 -2.84
CA HIS A 79 20.71 -1.19 -3.76
C HIS A 79 20.67 -2.67 -4.08
N PHE A 80 20.15 -3.00 -5.26
CA PHE A 80 19.99 -4.39 -5.70
C PHE A 80 21.06 -4.80 -6.70
N GLU A 81 21.53 -6.03 -6.55
CA GLU A 81 22.34 -6.72 -7.54
C GLU A 81 21.59 -7.96 -8.09
N PRO A 82 21.79 -8.32 -9.37
CA PRO A 82 21.22 -9.56 -9.91
C PRO A 82 21.66 -10.77 -9.07
N ARG A 83 20.70 -11.56 -8.59
CA ARG A 83 20.98 -12.75 -7.79
C ARG A 83 21.22 -13.92 -8.74
N ASN A 84 22.30 -14.69 -8.61
CA ASN A 84 22.59 -15.87 -9.46
C ASN A 84 21.66 -17.08 -9.15
N THR A 85 20.36 -16.84 -9.25
CA THR A 85 19.26 -17.70 -8.81
C THR A 85 19.20 -19.01 -9.59
N ALA A 86 19.50 -18.99 -10.89
CA ALA A 86 19.31 -20.16 -11.74
C ALA A 86 20.15 -21.36 -11.30
N SER A 87 21.41 -21.09 -10.96
CA SER A 87 22.32 -22.11 -10.45
C SER A 87 21.90 -22.63 -9.07
N GLN A 88 21.45 -21.73 -8.19
CA GLN A 88 20.98 -22.08 -6.84
C GLN A 88 19.72 -22.94 -6.88
N ALA A 89 18.76 -22.59 -7.75
CA ALA A 89 17.50 -23.29 -7.92
C ALA A 89 17.61 -24.57 -8.78
N GLY A 90 18.79 -24.87 -9.34
CA GLY A 90 19.01 -26.03 -10.20
C GLY A 90 18.26 -25.96 -11.54
N ILE A 91 18.06 -24.76 -12.09
CA ILE A 91 17.36 -24.59 -13.37
C ILE A 91 18.27 -25.06 -14.52
N GLU A 92 17.90 -26.19 -15.13
CA GLU A 92 18.57 -26.69 -16.32
C GLU A 92 18.35 -25.77 -17.52
N LYS A 93 19.41 -25.47 -18.28
CA LYS A 93 19.38 -24.63 -19.49
C LYS A 93 18.78 -23.22 -19.26
N ALA A 94 19.10 -22.61 -18.13
CA ALA A 94 18.72 -21.22 -17.88
C ALA A 94 19.25 -20.28 -18.96
N ARG A 95 18.42 -19.33 -19.40
CA ARG A 95 18.81 -18.30 -20.38
C ARG A 95 19.66 -17.22 -19.71
N LEU A 96 19.38 -16.93 -18.43
CA LEU A 96 20.04 -15.90 -17.65
C LEU A 96 20.44 -16.44 -16.26
N PRO A 97 21.59 -16.01 -15.69
CA PRO A 97 22.01 -16.44 -14.35
C PRO A 97 21.01 -16.10 -13.25
N ASN A 98 20.29 -14.99 -13.40
CA ASN A 98 19.33 -14.48 -12.43
C ASN A 98 17.90 -14.98 -12.61
N GLN A 99 17.68 -15.94 -13.51
CA GLN A 99 16.39 -16.53 -13.78
C GLN A 99 15.80 -17.24 -12.54
N LEU A 100 14.52 -16.98 -12.27
CA LEU A 100 13.80 -17.46 -11.08
C LEU A 100 13.04 -18.77 -11.32
N LEU A 101 12.47 -18.94 -12.52
CA LEU A 101 11.70 -20.13 -12.92
C LEU A 101 12.13 -20.60 -14.32
N PRO A 102 11.94 -21.88 -14.67
CA PRO A 102 12.22 -22.39 -16.02
C PRO A 102 11.51 -21.61 -17.12
N CYS A 103 12.14 -21.49 -18.31
CA CYS A 103 11.59 -20.74 -19.45
C CYS A 103 10.37 -21.40 -20.11
N THR A 104 9.85 -22.51 -19.59
CA THR A 104 8.69 -23.22 -20.14
C THR A 104 7.35 -22.54 -19.78
N LEU A 105 7.39 -21.39 -19.13
CA LEU A 105 6.21 -20.62 -18.69
C LEU A 105 5.76 -19.61 -19.76
N ASP A 106 5.76 -20.02 -21.03
CA ASP A 106 5.29 -19.16 -22.12
C ASP A 106 3.84 -18.72 -21.85
N GLY A 107 3.62 -17.41 -21.84
CA GLY A 107 2.32 -16.81 -21.59
C GLY A 107 1.93 -16.62 -20.11
N SER A 108 2.81 -16.95 -19.15
CA SER A 108 2.49 -16.76 -17.73
C SER A 108 3.04 -15.45 -17.15
N GLU A 109 2.17 -14.65 -16.55
CA GLU A 109 2.46 -13.34 -15.97
C GLU A 109 2.32 -13.41 -14.44
N ILE A 110 3.26 -12.82 -13.70
CA ILE A 110 3.14 -12.73 -12.24
C ILE A 110 2.00 -11.75 -11.92
N ALA A 111 0.99 -12.22 -11.19
CA ALA A 111 -0.09 -11.40 -10.69
C ALA A 111 0.30 -10.72 -9.37
N THR A 112 0.86 -11.47 -8.43
CA THR A 112 1.38 -10.94 -7.15
C THR A 112 2.33 -11.92 -6.46
N VAL A 113 3.09 -11.42 -5.49
CA VAL A 113 4.00 -12.19 -4.63
C VAL A 113 3.65 -11.91 -3.18
N ILE A 114 3.55 -12.95 -2.35
CA ILE A 114 3.15 -12.82 -0.94
C ILE A 114 3.88 -13.81 -0.03
N GLU A 115 4.12 -13.39 1.21
CA GLU A 115 4.49 -14.27 2.32
C GLU A 115 3.22 -14.70 3.08
N ASP A 116 3.11 -15.99 3.34
CA ASP A 116 2.11 -16.60 4.19
C ASP A 116 2.79 -17.28 5.39
N PRO A 117 2.87 -16.59 6.54
CA PRO A 117 3.52 -17.12 7.72
C PRO A 117 2.67 -18.17 8.47
N PHE A 118 1.43 -18.44 8.02
CA PHE A 118 0.49 -19.35 8.70
C PHE A 118 0.45 -20.74 8.07
N CYS A 119 1.11 -20.93 6.93
CA CYS A 119 1.19 -22.22 6.26
C CYS A 119 2.47 -23.00 6.64
N ALA A 120 2.60 -24.22 6.11
CA ALA A 120 3.83 -24.99 6.27
C ALA A 120 5.04 -24.24 5.67
N GLU A 121 6.21 -24.33 6.30
CA GLU A 121 7.43 -23.63 5.85
C GLU A 121 7.77 -23.90 4.38
N SER A 122 7.49 -25.12 3.89
CA SER A 122 7.68 -25.50 2.48
C SER A 122 6.87 -24.68 1.48
N GLU A 123 5.79 -24.01 1.92
CA GLU A 123 4.89 -23.19 1.09
C GLU A 123 4.82 -21.72 1.54
N ARG A 124 5.76 -21.28 2.38
CA ARG A 124 5.76 -19.96 3.03
C ARG A 124 5.57 -18.81 2.04
N TYR A 125 6.29 -18.81 0.93
CA TYR A 125 6.16 -17.79 -0.10
C TYR A 125 5.30 -18.30 -1.26
N LYS A 126 4.50 -17.39 -1.84
CA LYS A 126 3.58 -17.70 -2.92
C LYS A 126 3.73 -16.70 -4.05
N ILE A 127 3.74 -17.20 -5.29
CA ILE A 127 3.55 -16.42 -6.50
C ILE A 127 2.21 -16.84 -7.11
N LEU A 128 1.32 -15.88 -7.29
CA LEU A 128 0.11 -16.08 -8.08
C LEU A 128 0.44 -15.72 -9.53
N PHE A 129 0.14 -16.64 -10.44
CA PHE A 129 0.35 -16.47 -11.87
C PHE A 129 -0.98 -16.39 -12.61
N SER A 130 -0.95 -15.63 -13.69
CA SER A 130 -1.98 -15.56 -14.72
C SER A 130 -1.42 -16.06 -16.03
N ASP A 131 -1.94 -17.16 -16.54
CA ASP A 131 -1.46 -17.83 -17.75
C ASP A 131 -2.38 -17.56 -18.94
N ASN A 132 -1.83 -16.82 -19.90
CA ASN A 132 -2.49 -16.35 -21.10
C ASN A 132 -2.21 -17.23 -22.34
N CYS A 133 -1.60 -18.41 -22.18
CA CYS A 133 -1.29 -19.29 -23.31
C CYS A 133 -2.54 -19.74 -24.11
N LEU A 134 -3.69 -19.82 -23.45
CA LEU A 134 -4.98 -20.19 -24.06
C LEU A 134 -5.75 -18.99 -24.61
N THR A 135 -5.28 -17.76 -24.41
CA THR A 135 -5.99 -16.53 -24.80
C THR A 135 -6.30 -16.49 -26.29
N HIS A 136 -5.35 -16.84 -27.16
CA HIS A 136 -5.54 -16.79 -28.60
C HIS A 136 -6.37 -17.95 -29.17
N THR A 137 -6.49 -19.05 -28.43
CA THR A 137 -7.16 -20.28 -28.91
C THR A 137 -8.54 -20.46 -28.29
N GLN A 138 -8.75 -20.01 -27.05
CA GLN A 138 -9.95 -20.23 -26.25
C GLN A 138 -10.48 -18.96 -25.56
N CYS A 139 -9.81 -17.81 -25.73
CA CYS A 139 -10.15 -16.56 -25.02
C CYS A 139 -10.22 -16.74 -23.49
N LEU A 140 -9.32 -17.56 -22.95
CA LEU A 140 -9.27 -17.91 -21.53
C LEU A 140 -7.90 -17.58 -20.95
N VAL A 141 -7.91 -17.09 -19.70
CA VAL A 141 -6.74 -17.01 -18.83
C VAL A 141 -6.89 -18.04 -17.73
N THR A 142 -5.83 -18.76 -17.39
CA THR A 142 -5.85 -19.72 -16.27
C THR A 142 -4.92 -19.26 -15.17
N ASP A 143 -5.41 -19.24 -13.95
CA ASP A 143 -4.70 -18.68 -12.81
C ASP A 143 -4.22 -19.81 -11.87
N TYR A 144 -2.92 -19.87 -11.55
CA TYR A 144 -2.33 -20.92 -10.70
C TYR A 144 -1.29 -20.37 -9.72
N ILE A 145 -0.83 -21.20 -8.77
CA ILE A 145 0.08 -20.80 -7.69
C ILE A 145 1.41 -21.55 -7.80
N TYR A 146 2.51 -20.83 -7.56
CA TYR A 146 3.80 -21.40 -7.19
C TYR A 146 4.08 -21.14 -5.72
N THR A 147 4.76 -22.07 -5.07
CA THR A 147 5.13 -22.01 -3.64
C THR A 147 6.64 -22.16 -3.47
N SER A 148 7.21 -21.53 -2.45
CA SER A 148 8.63 -21.63 -2.13
C SER A 148 8.88 -21.49 -0.62
N PRO A 149 9.87 -22.21 -0.06
CA PRO A 149 10.31 -21.99 1.32
C PRO A 149 11.27 -20.80 1.48
N ASP A 150 11.97 -20.40 0.42
CA ASP A 150 13.20 -19.60 0.53
C ASP A 150 13.36 -18.54 -0.57
N LEU A 151 12.33 -18.32 -1.39
CA LEU A 151 12.34 -17.42 -2.55
C LEU A 151 13.31 -17.85 -3.68
N ILE A 152 13.92 -19.03 -3.59
CA ILE A 152 14.86 -19.60 -4.57
C ILE A 152 14.21 -20.80 -5.24
N HIS A 153 13.79 -21.78 -4.44
CA HIS A 153 13.24 -23.04 -4.92
C HIS A 153 11.72 -22.96 -5.02
N TRP A 154 11.22 -22.81 -6.24
CA TRP A 154 9.80 -22.65 -6.52
C TRP A 154 9.19 -23.92 -7.12
N LYS A 155 8.00 -24.29 -6.65
CA LYS A 155 7.24 -25.45 -7.16
C LYS A 155 5.80 -25.04 -7.46
N LYS A 156 5.30 -25.46 -8.63
CA LYS A 156 3.89 -25.31 -8.99
C LYS A 156 3.05 -26.10 -7.99
N LYS A 157 2.09 -25.44 -7.34
CA LYS A 157 1.15 -26.11 -6.44
C LYS A 157 0.20 -26.98 -7.29
N PRO A 158 0.12 -28.30 -7.06
CA PRO A 158 -0.74 -29.16 -7.85
C PRO A 158 -2.21 -28.74 -7.76
N ASN A 159 -2.92 -28.77 -8.90
CA ASN A 159 -4.35 -28.45 -9.01
C ASN A 159 -4.75 -27.07 -8.44
N SER A 160 -3.81 -26.14 -8.29
CA SER A 160 -4.13 -24.80 -7.81
C SER A 160 -4.88 -24.00 -8.88
N CYS A 161 -6.02 -23.40 -8.51
CA CYS A 161 -6.71 -22.40 -9.31
C CYS A 161 -7.15 -21.26 -8.40
N TRP A 162 -6.43 -20.13 -8.40
CA TRP A 162 -6.71 -19.04 -7.46
C TRP A 162 -7.81 -18.08 -7.93
N ASN A 163 -8.13 -18.11 -9.22
CA ASN A 163 -9.30 -17.44 -9.77
C ASN A 163 -9.90 -18.31 -10.90
N PRO A 164 -11.13 -18.81 -10.73
CA PRO A 164 -11.75 -19.75 -11.66
C PRO A 164 -12.18 -19.12 -13.00
N ARG A 165 -12.25 -17.79 -13.10
CA ARG A 165 -12.57 -17.10 -14.35
C ARG A 165 -11.34 -16.74 -15.19
N GLY A 166 -10.17 -16.65 -14.55
CA GLY A 166 -9.01 -16.03 -15.17
C GLY A 166 -9.02 -14.51 -15.01
N THR A 167 -7.89 -13.92 -14.66
CA THR A 167 -7.68 -12.47 -14.65
C THR A 167 -6.31 -12.12 -15.23
N GLU A 168 -6.18 -10.92 -15.79
CA GLU A 168 -4.88 -10.33 -16.18
C GLU A 168 -4.09 -9.82 -14.95
N PRO A 169 -2.76 -9.61 -15.06
CA PRO A 169 -1.87 -9.38 -13.93
C PRO A 169 -2.08 -8.03 -13.27
N LEU A 170 -1.39 -7.86 -12.14
CA LEU A 170 -1.55 -6.83 -11.10
C LEU A 170 -2.70 -7.11 -10.14
N ALA A 171 -2.53 -8.19 -9.38
CA ALA A 171 -3.31 -8.47 -8.19
C ALA A 171 -2.67 -7.86 -6.93
N GLY A 172 -3.51 -7.53 -5.95
CA GLY A 172 -3.09 -7.28 -4.58
C GLY A 172 -3.36 -8.50 -3.72
N ALA A 173 -2.54 -8.76 -2.70
CA ALA A 173 -2.87 -9.76 -1.70
C ALA A 173 -2.31 -9.35 -0.34
N PHE A 174 -3.07 -9.58 0.72
CA PHE A 174 -2.66 -9.33 2.10
C PHE A 174 -3.41 -10.24 3.07
N TYR A 175 -2.84 -10.48 4.25
CA TYR A 175 -3.57 -11.13 5.33
C TYR A 175 -4.51 -10.14 6.02
N ASN A 176 -5.81 -10.43 5.99
CA ASN A 176 -6.84 -9.64 6.63
C ASN A 176 -7.06 -10.13 8.07
N ASN A 177 -6.60 -9.34 9.05
CA ASN A 177 -6.76 -9.65 10.47
C ASN A 177 -8.23 -9.57 10.97
N VAL A 178 -9.15 -8.96 10.21
CA VAL A 178 -10.56 -8.90 10.58
C VAL A 178 -11.27 -10.20 10.20
N SER A 179 -11.03 -10.70 8.98
CA SER A 179 -11.64 -11.96 8.51
C SER A 179 -10.80 -13.20 8.80
N GLN A 180 -9.54 -13.04 9.24
CA GLN A 180 -8.56 -14.10 9.49
C GLN A 180 -8.32 -14.96 8.22
N LYS A 181 -8.19 -14.29 7.08
CA LYS A 181 -8.01 -14.88 5.75
C LYS A 181 -7.06 -14.04 4.92
N PHE A 182 -6.50 -14.62 3.86
CA PHE A 182 -5.88 -13.83 2.80
C PHE A 182 -6.97 -13.22 1.92
N THR A 183 -6.93 -11.90 1.77
CA THR A 183 -7.73 -11.19 0.77
C THR A 183 -6.88 -11.02 -0.48
N ILE A 184 -7.43 -11.42 -1.63
CA ILE A 184 -6.85 -11.25 -2.95
C ILE A 184 -7.72 -10.24 -3.70
N MET A 185 -7.08 -9.24 -4.30
CA MET A 185 -7.69 -8.20 -5.10
C MET A 185 -7.36 -8.49 -6.55
N SER A 186 -8.38 -8.70 -7.37
CA SER A 186 -8.22 -9.11 -8.76
C SER A 186 -9.24 -8.42 -9.65
N ARG A 187 -9.03 -8.50 -10.97
CA ARG A 187 -10.09 -8.16 -11.91
C ARG A 187 -11.16 -9.25 -11.90
N PRO A 188 -12.42 -8.92 -12.25
CA PRO A 188 -13.49 -9.91 -12.30
C PRO A 188 -13.42 -10.88 -13.47
N ASP A 189 -12.71 -10.51 -14.53
CA ASP A 189 -12.55 -11.33 -15.73
C ASP A 189 -11.39 -10.76 -16.57
N TRP A 190 -10.98 -11.51 -17.58
CA TRP A 190 -10.03 -11.04 -18.58
C TRP A 190 -10.55 -9.77 -19.27
N GLY A 191 -9.69 -8.75 -19.40
CA GLY A 191 -10.04 -7.45 -20.00
C GLY A 191 -10.97 -6.55 -19.18
N GLN A 192 -11.49 -6.99 -18.02
CA GLN A 192 -12.38 -6.16 -17.18
C GLN A 192 -11.60 -5.34 -16.15
N ARG A 193 -11.31 -4.08 -16.47
CA ARG A 193 -10.53 -3.19 -15.59
C ARG A 193 -11.34 -2.53 -14.48
N ARG A 194 -11.60 -3.31 -13.45
CA ARG A 194 -12.22 -2.95 -12.15
C ARG A 194 -11.61 -3.85 -11.07
N VAL A 195 -11.84 -3.55 -9.80
CA VAL A 195 -11.28 -4.35 -8.70
C VAL A 195 -12.39 -5.08 -7.95
N GLY A 196 -12.22 -6.40 -7.86
CA GLY A 196 -12.97 -7.27 -6.97
C GLY A 196 -12.06 -7.89 -5.92
N ILE A 197 -12.69 -8.51 -4.92
CA ILE A 197 -12.04 -9.23 -3.83
C ILE A 197 -12.52 -10.67 -3.80
N THR A 198 -11.60 -11.58 -3.49
CA THR A 198 -11.89 -12.94 -3.04
C THR A 198 -11.02 -13.25 -1.83
N GLU A 199 -11.48 -14.12 -0.95
CA GLU A 199 -10.72 -14.54 0.23
C GLU A 199 -10.43 -16.04 0.21
N THR A 200 -9.29 -16.42 0.78
CA THR A 200 -8.91 -17.82 1.01
C THR A 200 -8.24 -17.99 2.37
N SER A 201 -8.44 -19.14 3.00
CA SER A 201 -7.72 -19.56 4.21
C SER A 201 -6.70 -20.67 3.96
N ASP A 202 -6.74 -21.30 2.79
CA ASP A 202 -6.01 -22.55 2.50
C ASP A 202 -5.37 -22.59 1.10
N TRP A 203 -5.55 -21.53 0.30
CA TRP A 203 -5.08 -21.41 -1.07
C TRP A 203 -5.62 -22.48 -2.03
N GLN A 204 -6.75 -23.09 -1.68
CA GLN A 204 -7.47 -24.09 -2.48
C GLN A 204 -8.94 -23.70 -2.66
N THR A 205 -9.55 -23.16 -1.62
CA THR A 205 -10.93 -22.71 -1.61
C THR A 205 -10.98 -21.18 -1.55
N TYR A 206 -11.90 -20.61 -2.33
CA TYR A 206 -12.01 -19.16 -2.54
C TYR A 206 -13.47 -18.75 -2.39
N THR A 207 -13.70 -17.60 -1.76
CA THR A 207 -15.04 -17.01 -1.76
C THR A 207 -15.42 -16.55 -3.17
N PRO A 208 -16.73 -16.43 -3.48
CA PRO A 208 -17.15 -15.71 -4.68
C PRO A 208 -16.49 -14.33 -4.74
N LEU A 209 -16.17 -13.90 -5.96
CA LEU A 209 -15.60 -12.58 -6.18
C LEU A 209 -16.68 -11.51 -5.95
N GLU A 210 -16.37 -10.53 -5.12
CA GLU A 210 -17.21 -9.35 -4.87
C GLU A 210 -16.54 -8.09 -5.39
N MET A 211 -17.27 -7.26 -6.15
CA MET A 211 -16.72 -5.99 -6.63
C MET A 211 -16.50 -5.02 -5.47
N CYS A 212 -15.31 -4.43 -5.37
CA CYS A 212 -14.95 -3.55 -4.26
C CYS A 212 -14.55 -2.13 -4.70
N LEU A 213 -14.09 -1.94 -5.95
CA LEU A 213 -13.71 -0.62 -6.46
C LEU A 213 -13.88 -0.51 -7.98
N GLN A 214 -14.40 0.62 -8.44
CA GLN A 214 -14.52 0.98 -9.86
C GLN A 214 -14.41 2.51 -10.04
N VAL A 215 -14.27 2.95 -11.29
CA VAL A 215 -14.34 4.37 -11.66
C VAL A 215 -15.75 4.93 -11.48
N ASP A 216 -15.86 6.26 -11.37
CA ASP A 216 -17.13 6.98 -11.27
C ASP A 216 -17.08 8.34 -12.01
N SER A 217 -18.10 9.17 -11.82
CA SER A 217 -18.29 10.42 -12.57
C SER A 217 -17.26 11.52 -12.29
N LEU A 218 -16.42 11.38 -11.25
CA LEU A 218 -15.34 12.32 -10.98
C LEU A 218 -14.04 11.93 -11.69
N ASP A 219 -13.96 10.74 -12.29
CA ASP A 219 -12.79 10.33 -13.05
C ASP A 219 -12.70 11.03 -14.41
N PRO A 220 -11.47 11.20 -14.96
CA PRO A 220 -11.29 11.63 -16.33
C PRO A 220 -12.06 10.75 -17.33
N ALA A 221 -12.41 11.35 -18.47
CA ALA A 221 -13.07 10.61 -19.54
C ALA A 221 -12.29 9.33 -19.91
N LEU A 222 -13.02 8.22 -20.01
CA LEU A 222 -12.49 6.90 -20.38
C LEU A 222 -11.53 6.26 -19.37
N ALA A 223 -11.41 6.80 -18.15
CA ALA A 223 -10.59 6.19 -17.11
C ALA A 223 -11.03 4.76 -16.76
N GLU A 224 -10.07 3.93 -16.38
CA GLU A 224 -10.29 2.58 -15.86
C GLU A 224 -9.37 2.33 -14.67
N ILE A 225 -9.75 1.43 -13.75
CA ILE A 225 -8.83 0.96 -12.71
C ILE A 225 -8.14 -0.29 -13.25
N TYR A 226 -6.87 -0.17 -13.63
CA TYR A 226 -6.09 -1.27 -14.21
C TYR A 226 -5.89 -2.40 -13.21
N GLY A 227 -5.69 -2.08 -11.94
CA GLY A 227 -5.49 -3.08 -10.89
C GLY A 227 -5.20 -2.36 -9.59
N MET A 228 -5.09 -3.10 -8.50
CA MET A 228 -4.84 -2.52 -7.18
C MET A 228 -4.00 -3.49 -6.36
N SER A 229 -2.77 -3.10 -6.07
CA SER A 229 -2.03 -3.71 -4.96
C SER A 229 -2.57 -3.12 -3.64
N ALA A 230 -2.38 -3.84 -2.55
CA ALA A 230 -2.73 -3.34 -1.22
C ALA A 230 -1.91 -4.01 -0.13
N ILE A 231 -1.89 -3.37 1.03
CA ILE A 231 -1.24 -3.85 2.24
C ILE A 231 -2.18 -3.74 3.44
N ALA A 232 -2.01 -4.64 4.40
CA ALA A 232 -2.46 -4.42 5.75
C ALA A 232 -1.45 -3.51 6.47
N HIS A 233 -1.92 -2.39 7.03
CA HIS A 233 -1.12 -1.44 7.78
C HIS A 233 -1.76 -1.26 9.16
N GLU A 234 -1.37 -2.13 10.10
CA GLU A 234 -1.97 -2.23 11.43
C GLU A 234 -3.49 -2.53 11.39
N ASN A 235 -4.33 -1.55 11.75
CA ASN A 235 -5.80 -1.67 11.81
C ASN A 235 -6.51 -1.07 10.60
N ILE A 236 -5.77 -0.66 9.57
CA ILE A 236 -6.30 -0.15 8.30
C ILE A 236 -5.67 -0.92 7.14
N PHE A 237 -6.38 -0.98 6.02
CA PHE A 237 -5.87 -1.54 4.78
C PHE A 237 -5.70 -0.41 3.77
N ILE A 238 -4.55 -0.36 3.10
CA ILE A 238 -4.18 0.71 2.17
C ILE A 238 -3.98 0.10 0.80
N GLY A 239 -4.62 0.69 -0.19
CA GLY A 239 -4.64 0.23 -1.56
C GLY A 239 -4.02 1.27 -2.49
N PHE A 240 -3.39 0.77 -3.54
CA PHE A 240 -2.72 1.57 -4.57
C PHE A 240 -3.42 1.31 -5.91
N PRO A 241 -4.61 1.88 -6.14
CA PRO A 241 -5.29 1.74 -7.43
C PRO A 241 -4.48 2.40 -8.54
N HIS A 242 -4.30 1.65 -9.62
CA HIS A 242 -3.60 2.06 -10.82
C HIS A 242 -4.60 2.60 -11.82
N ILE A 243 -4.58 3.91 -12.02
CA ILE A 243 -5.58 4.62 -12.82
C ILE A 243 -5.09 4.75 -14.26
N TYR A 244 -5.78 4.07 -15.16
CA TYR A 244 -5.49 4.04 -16.58
C TYR A 244 -6.26 5.13 -17.31
N THR A 245 -5.55 6.09 -17.89
CA THR A 245 -6.15 7.26 -18.55
C THR A 245 -5.39 7.66 -19.81
N GLY A 246 -5.75 8.79 -20.42
CA GLY A 246 -4.97 9.40 -21.50
C GLY A 246 -5.10 8.71 -22.86
N PHE A 247 -6.10 7.85 -23.03
CA PHE A 247 -6.37 7.21 -24.31
C PHE A 247 -6.89 8.18 -25.37
N PRO A 248 -6.52 7.98 -26.65
CA PRO A 248 -7.17 8.70 -27.73
C PRO A 248 -8.66 8.35 -27.78
N GLN A 249 -9.53 9.36 -27.92
CA GLN A 249 -10.98 9.18 -28.07
C GLN A 249 -11.32 8.71 -29.49
N ILE A 250 -10.95 7.48 -29.81
CA ILE A 250 -11.17 6.84 -31.10
C ILE A 250 -11.87 5.49 -30.90
N ARG A 251 -12.49 4.98 -31.96
CA ARG A 251 -13.19 3.68 -31.95
C ARG A 251 -12.21 2.50 -32.03
N ARG A 252 -11.42 2.29 -30.97
CA ARG A 252 -10.46 1.18 -30.82
C ARG A 252 -10.48 0.64 -29.38
N THR A 253 -10.17 -0.65 -29.22
CA THR A 253 -9.95 -1.26 -27.90
C THR A 253 -8.88 -0.50 -27.12
N LYS A 254 -9.18 -0.22 -25.85
CA LYS A 254 -8.28 0.41 -24.87
C LYS A 254 -7.18 -0.55 -24.43
N PHE A 255 -6.26 -0.86 -25.34
CA PHE A 255 -5.14 -1.78 -25.09
C PHE A 255 -3.80 -1.21 -25.54
N VAL A 256 -3.80 -0.29 -26.49
CA VAL A 256 -2.59 0.40 -26.97
C VAL A 256 -2.76 1.89 -26.76
N GLY A 257 -1.78 2.50 -26.08
CA GLY A 257 -1.75 3.90 -25.69
C GLY A 257 -2.20 4.15 -24.26
N GLY A 258 -2.15 5.41 -23.85
CA GLY A 258 -2.57 5.85 -22.51
C GLY A 258 -1.52 5.64 -21.43
N THR A 259 -1.78 6.22 -20.26
CA THR A 259 -0.84 6.38 -19.15
C THR A 259 -1.40 5.82 -17.86
N MET A 260 -0.51 5.47 -16.92
CA MET A 260 -0.87 4.99 -15.58
C MET A 260 -0.27 5.89 -14.51
N HIS A 261 -1.10 6.29 -13.55
CA HIS A 261 -0.65 6.83 -12.28
C HIS A 261 -1.25 6.04 -11.12
N VAL A 262 -0.68 6.21 -9.93
CA VAL A 262 -1.12 5.54 -8.71
C VAL A 262 -1.85 6.54 -7.84
N GLU A 263 -3.05 6.19 -7.38
CA GLU A 263 -3.75 6.93 -6.31
C GLU A 263 -3.72 6.12 -5.02
N LEU A 264 -4.34 6.63 -3.95
CA LEU A 264 -4.56 5.87 -2.72
C LEU A 264 -6.04 5.57 -2.50
N SER A 265 -6.28 4.38 -1.98
CA SER A 265 -7.55 3.94 -1.40
C SER A 265 -7.31 3.36 -0.01
N TYR A 266 -8.36 3.25 0.79
CA TYR A 266 -8.28 2.64 2.11
C TYR A 266 -9.54 1.81 2.41
N SER A 267 -9.42 0.91 3.38
CA SER A 267 -10.52 0.14 3.94
C SER A 267 -10.31 -0.09 5.43
N LEU A 268 -11.38 -0.07 6.21
CA LEU A 268 -11.36 -0.39 7.64
C LEU A 268 -11.55 -1.89 7.94
N ASN A 269 -11.94 -2.67 6.93
CA ASN A 269 -12.21 -4.12 7.09
C ASN A 269 -11.61 -4.99 5.99
N GLY A 270 -10.89 -4.39 5.04
CA GLY A 270 -10.24 -5.06 3.92
C GLY A 270 -11.19 -5.47 2.80
N ARG A 271 -12.50 -5.20 2.92
CA ARG A 271 -13.52 -5.57 1.94
C ARG A 271 -14.20 -4.37 1.27
N HIS A 272 -14.50 -3.34 2.06
CA HIS A 272 -15.19 -2.14 1.58
C HIS A 272 -14.18 -1.02 1.42
N TRP A 273 -13.95 -0.60 0.18
CA TRP A 273 -12.87 0.31 -0.17
C TRP A 273 -13.40 1.68 -0.58
N GLN A 274 -12.70 2.74 -0.15
CA GLN A 274 -12.93 4.11 -0.60
C GLN A 274 -11.67 4.68 -1.22
N ARG A 275 -11.80 5.46 -2.31
CA ARG A 275 -10.69 6.28 -2.82
C ARG A 275 -10.51 7.50 -1.93
N SER A 276 -9.26 7.91 -1.76
CA SER A 276 -8.87 9.09 -0.99
C SER A 276 -9.08 10.37 -1.82
N LEU A 277 -8.04 11.17 -2.06
CA LEU A 277 -8.13 12.49 -2.71
C LEU A 277 -8.45 12.44 -4.21
N ARG A 278 -8.41 11.26 -4.85
CA ARG A 278 -8.64 11.07 -6.31
C ARG A 278 -7.73 11.94 -7.19
N THR A 279 -6.54 12.17 -6.68
CA THR A 279 -5.40 12.76 -7.39
C THR A 279 -4.25 11.75 -7.38
N PRO A 280 -3.23 11.92 -8.24
CA PRO A 280 -2.07 11.05 -8.22
C PRO A 280 -1.31 11.15 -6.90
N PHE A 281 -1.12 10.02 -6.23
CA PHE A 281 -0.16 9.84 -5.14
C PHE A 281 1.26 9.70 -5.69
N LEU A 282 1.43 8.83 -6.69
CA LEU A 282 2.65 8.72 -7.49
C LEU A 282 2.29 8.83 -8.97
N SER A 283 3.06 9.60 -9.72
CA SER A 283 2.91 9.72 -11.17
C SER A 283 4.26 9.92 -11.83
N GLY A 284 4.30 9.78 -13.15
CA GLY A 284 5.55 9.99 -13.88
C GLY A 284 6.00 11.44 -13.93
N LYS A 285 5.16 12.37 -13.45
CA LYS A 285 5.52 13.77 -13.24
C LYS A 285 6.29 14.01 -11.93
N HIS A 286 6.59 12.97 -11.16
CA HIS A 286 7.37 13.10 -9.94
C HIS A 286 8.73 13.78 -10.25
N PRO A 287 9.11 14.87 -9.54
CA PRO A 287 10.30 15.65 -9.89
C PRO A 287 11.59 14.82 -9.98
N GLN A 288 11.84 13.95 -9.00
CA GLN A 288 13.04 13.10 -8.99
C GLN A 288 13.04 12.03 -10.12
N LEU A 289 11.87 11.62 -10.63
CA LEU A 289 11.81 10.75 -11.82
C LEU A 289 12.18 11.53 -13.07
N ILE A 290 11.65 12.74 -13.23
CA ILE A 290 11.99 13.62 -14.37
C ILE A 290 13.47 13.98 -14.34
N GLU A 291 14.02 14.31 -13.18
CA GLU A 291 15.44 14.61 -13.02
C GLU A 291 16.32 13.42 -13.44
N ARG A 292 15.97 12.20 -13.01
CA ARG A 292 16.69 10.98 -13.38
C ARG A 292 16.58 10.68 -14.87
N ASP A 293 15.40 10.82 -15.45
CA ASP A 293 15.08 10.28 -16.78
C ASP A 293 15.05 11.31 -17.91
N GLY A 294 15.04 12.60 -17.59
CA GLY A 294 14.87 13.71 -18.52
C GLY A 294 13.45 13.85 -19.08
N VAL A 295 12.57 12.88 -18.84
CA VAL A 295 11.18 12.85 -19.32
C VAL A 295 10.26 12.23 -18.26
N PRO A 296 8.97 12.62 -18.22
CA PRO A 296 8.01 11.95 -17.37
C PRO A 296 7.82 10.49 -17.74
N ALA A 297 7.74 9.61 -16.74
CA ALA A 297 7.27 8.25 -16.97
C ALA A 297 5.79 8.27 -17.42
N LYS A 298 5.42 7.30 -18.24
CA LYS A 298 4.05 7.16 -18.77
C LYS A 298 3.26 6.07 -18.06
N MET A 299 3.93 5.07 -17.49
CA MET A 299 3.28 4.07 -16.65
C MET A 299 4.03 3.88 -15.35
N LEU A 300 3.28 3.76 -14.25
CA LEU A 300 3.77 3.51 -12.91
C LEU A 300 2.86 2.50 -12.23
N TYR A 301 3.49 1.53 -11.56
CA TYR A 301 2.80 0.50 -10.80
C TYR A 301 3.44 0.33 -9.43
N VAL A 302 2.75 0.67 -8.34
CA VAL A 302 3.20 0.28 -7.00
C VAL A 302 2.85 -1.20 -6.84
N ASN A 303 3.86 -2.04 -6.82
CA ASN A 303 3.71 -3.48 -6.83
C ASN A 303 3.67 -4.08 -5.42
N SER A 304 4.52 -3.57 -4.53
CA SER A 304 4.66 -4.02 -3.14
C SER A 304 5.19 -2.89 -2.28
N VAL A 305 4.92 -2.98 -0.99
CA VAL A 305 5.40 -2.03 0.02
C VAL A 305 6.03 -2.82 1.15
N LEU A 306 7.22 -2.42 1.57
CA LEU A 306 7.97 -3.07 2.63
C LEU A 306 8.28 -2.10 3.76
N MET A 307 7.81 -2.43 4.96
CA MET A 307 8.16 -1.69 6.17
C MET A 307 9.61 -1.97 6.58
N GLN A 308 10.33 -0.91 6.92
CA GLN A 308 11.69 -0.92 7.42
C GLN A 308 11.71 -0.91 8.95
N GLU A 309 12.88 -1.21 9.53
CA GLU A 309 13.06 -1.26 10.99
C GLU A 309 12.79 0.09 11.68
N ASP A 310 13.10 1.20 11.00
CA ASP A 310 12.81 2.56 11.45
C ASP A 310 11.34 2.99 11.28
N GLY A 311 10.50 2.09 10.76
CA GLY A 311 9.08 2.31 10.46
C GLY A 311 8.82 3.05 9.14
N SER A 312 9.85 3.48 8.41
CA SER A 312 9.68 3.97 7.04
C SER A 312 9.23 2.86 6.10
N LEU A 313 8.72 3.22 4.93
CA LEU A 313 8.15 2.31 3.95
C LEU A 313 8.94 2.43 2.65
N LEU A 314 9.34 1.30 2.07
CA LEU A 314 9.87 1.23 0.71
C LEU A 314 8.76 0.76 -0.24
N LEU A 315 8.43 1.58 -1.24
CA LEU A 315 7.44 1.30 -2.26
C LEU A 315 8.18 0.88 -3.55
N TYR A 316 8.08 -0.40 -3.89
CA TYR A 316 8.64 -0.94 -5.13
C TYR A 316 7.69 -0.63 -6.27
N THR A 317 8.14 0.26 -7.15
CA THR A 317 7.30 0.85 -8.20
C THR A 317 7.88 0.58 -9.57
N THR A 318 7.24 -0.25 -10.38
CA THR A 318 7.68 -0.43 -11.76
C THR A 318 7.32 0.80 -12.58
N THR A 319 8.26 1.35 -13.36
CA THR A 319 8.10 2.57 -14.14
C THR A 319 8.50 2.36 -15.60
N SER A 320 7.74 2.89 -16.54
CA SER A 320 8.03 2.85 -17.98
C SER A 320 7.90 4.25 -18.61
N ARG A 321 8.82 4.59 -19.52
CA ARG A 321 8.76 5.81 -20.35
C ARG A 321 7.71 5.73 -21.47
N HIS A 322 7.19 4.53 -21.73
CA HIS A 322 6.28 4.26 -22.83
C HIS A 322 4.85 4.07 -22.36
N GLU A 323 3.91 4.28 -23.27
CA GLU A 323 2.49 4.02 -23.03
C GLU A 323 2.20 2.52 -23.01
N HIS A 324 1.03 2.17 -22.48
CA HIS A 324 0.61 0.78 -22.43
C HIS A 324 0.51 0.18 -23.83
N GLY A 325 0.95 -1.07 -23.99
CA GLY A 325 0.97 -1.76 -25.27
C GLY A 325 2.06 -1.28 -26.24
N TYR A 326 3.06 -0.52 -25.75
CA TYR A 326 4.25 -0.23 -26.54
C TYR A 326 4.99 -1.53 -26.90
N PRO A 327 5.43 -1.71 -28.16
CA PRO A 327 6.02 -2.98 -28.59
C PRO A 327 7.30 -3.32 -27.81
N SER A 328 7.30 -4.47 -27.14
CA SER A 328 8.37 -4.88 -26.22
C SER A 328 9.74 -4.99 -26.89
N GLU A 329 9.77 -5.36 -28.17
CA GLU A 329 10.98 -5.48 -28.98
C GLU A 329 11.64 -4.13 -29.32
N LYS A 330 10.94 -3.02 -29.08
CA LYS A 330 11.45 -1.65 -29.26
C LYS A 330 11.90 -1.00 -27.96
N VAL A 331 11.65 -1.64 -26.82
CA VAL A 331 12.08 -1.14 -25.51
C VAL A 331 13.59 -1.29 -25.42
N VAL A 332 14.27 -0.23 -24.99
CA VAL A 332 15.73 -0.24 -24.83
C VAL A 332 16.12 -0.08 -23.36
N PHE A 333 17.39 -0.35 -23.06
CA PHE A 333 17.92 -0.15 -21.72
C PHE A 333 17.68 1.29 -21.23
N GLY A 334 17.14 1.42 -20.02
CA GLY A 334 16.80 2.72 -19.40
C GLY A 334 15.35 3.17 -19.61
N ASP A 335 14.59 2.53 -20.50
CA ASP A 335 13.17 2.86 -20.69
C ASP A 335 12.26 2.36 -19.57
N THR A 336 12.71 1.31 -18.86
CA THR A 336 11.97 0.65 -17.78
C THR A 336 12.87 0.47 -16.57
N SER A 337 12.26 0.47 -15.39
CA SER A 337 12.97 0.21 -14.13
C SER A 337 12.01 -0.16 -13.01
N VAL A 338 12.53 -0.80 -11.98
CA VAL A 338 11.88 -0.80 -10.65
C VAL A 338 12.45 0.39 -9.88
N SER A 339 11.64 1.43 -9.72
CA SER A 339 11.96 2.62 -8.92
C SER A 339 11.56 2.36 -7.46
N ILE A 340 12.44 2.70 -6.52
CA ILE A 340 12.23 2.44 -5.11
C ILE A 340 12.01 3.79 -4.42
N PHE A 341 10.81 3.99 -3.91
CA PHE A 341 10.46 5.21 -3.18
C PHE A 341 10.43 4.94 -1.69
N ARG A 342 10.96 5.87 -0.88
CA ARG A 342 10.82 5.87 0.57
C ARG A 342 9.69 6.80 0.98
N LEU A 343 8.83 6.32 1.86
CA LEU A 343 7.83 7.13 2.53
C LEU A 343 8.08 7.10 4.04
N ARG A 344 7.92 8.24 4.72
CA ARG A 344 7.98 8.26 6.20
C ARG A 344 6.96 7.31 6.78
N LYS A 345 7.20 6.84 8.02
CA LYS A 345 6.20 6.08 8.80
C LYS A 345 4.86 6.79 8.73
N ASP A 346 3.79 6.06 8.43
CA ASP A 346 2.40 6.55 8.32
C ASP A 346 2.19 7.71 7.32
N GLY A 347 3.17 8.05 6.47
CA GLY A 347 3.18 9.27 5.65
C GLY A 347 2.25 9.28 4.43
N PHE A 348 1.26 8.40 4.36
CA PHE A 348 0.37 8.30 3.19
C PHE A 348 -0.44 9.58 2.96
N ILE A 349 -0.95 10.13 4.06
CA ILE A 349 -1.73 11.37 4.11
C ILE A 349 -1.07 12.28 5.12
N GLN A 350 -1.16 13.59 4.87
CA GLN A 350 -0.78 14.62 5.80
C GLN A 350 -1.86 15.70 5.87
N LEU A 351 -2.07 16.25 7.05
CA LEU A 351 -2.86 17.46 7.26
C LEU A 351 -1.88 18.60 7.55
N ASN A 352 -1.82 19.58 6.65
CA ASN A 352 -0.86 20.69 6.70
C ASN A 352 -1.54 21.97 7.15
N THR A 353 -0.85 22.83 7.90
CA THR A 353 -1.33 24.19 8.17
C THR A 353 -1.58 24.94 6.88
N VAL A 354 -2.74 25.58 6.76
CA VAL A 354 -3.10 26.38 5.58
C VAL A 354 -2.47 27.77 5.69
N ASP A 355 -2.64 28.41 6.85
CA ASP A 355 -1.92 29.62 7.25
C ASP A 355 -0.97 29.29 8.40
N ASP A 356 0.33 29.37 8.13
CA ASP A 356 1.40 29.04 9.08
C ASP A 356 1.47 30.00 10.29
N LYS A 357 0.76 31.12 10.23
CA LYS A 357 0.62 32.08 11.35
C LYS A 357 -0.62 31.83 12.19
N THR A 358 -1.55 31.00 11.71
CA THR A 358 -2.76 30.63 12.42
C THR A 358 -2.60 29.24 13.03
N ILE A 359 -3.16 29.02 14.21
CA ILE A 359 -3.10 27.71 14.88
C ILE A 359 -3.96 26.72 14.10
N GLY A 360 -3.36 25.64 13.62
CA GLY A 360 -4.04 24.44 13.18
C GLY A 360 -4.56 23.65 14.38
N ARG A 361 -5.81 23.19 14.33
CA ARG A 361 -6.44 22.41 15.39
C ARG A 361 -7.00 21.11 14.87
N ILE A 362 -6.71 20.03 15.58
CA ILE A 362 -7.33 18.74 15.35
C ILE A 362 -7.77 18.12 16.66
N ALA A 363 -9.04 17.73 16.73
CA ALA A 363 -9.58 17.01 17.89
C ALA A 363 -10.14 15.67 17.42
N MET A 364 -9.66 14.59 18.03
CA MET A 364 -10.21 13.27 17.78
C MET A 364 -11.60 13.14 18.39
N ARG A 365 -12.40 12.23 17.86
CA ARG A 365 -13.60 11.78 18.56
C ARG A 365 -13.24 11.08 19.87
N GLU A 366 -14.26 10.83 20.66
CA GLU A 366 -14.16 10.12 21.93
C GLU A 366 -13.43 8.78 21.79
N ILE A 367 -12.55 8.49 22.75
CA ILE A 367 -11.77 7.26 22.80
C ILE A 367 -12.01 6.59 24.16
N ALA A 368 -12.43 5.34 24.17
CA ALA A 368 -12.27 4.49 25.34
C ALA A 368 -10.79 4.18 25.50
N TRP A 369 -10.15 4.81 26.48
CA TRP A 369 -8.70 4.79 26.65
C TRP A 369 -8.24 3.63 27.55
N PHE A 370 -7.20 2.92 27.11
CA PHE A 370 -6.63 1.77 27.82
C PHE A 370 -5.12 1.83 28.00
N GLY A 371 -4.46 2.71 27.25
CA GLY A 371 -3.01 2.81 27.17
C GLY A 371 -2.36 3.74 28.17
N ASP A 372 -1.05 3.84 28.01
CA ASP A 372 -0.20 4.71 28.82
C ASP A 372 0.37 5.87 28.01
N GLU A 373 0.55 5.69 26.71
CA GLU A 373 1.18 6.65 25.81
C GLU A 373 0.30 6.97 24.59
N LEU A 374 0.31 8.25 24.20
CA LEU A 374 -0.21 8.74 22.93
C LEU A 374 0.99 9.03 22.02
N HIS A 375 0.90 8.55 20.79
CA HIS A 375 1.94 8.68 19.78
C HIS A 375 1.44 9.57 18.65
N VAL A 376 2.14 10.66 18.37
CA VAL A 376 1.78 11.63 17.34
C VAL A 376 2.94 11.74 16.35
N ASN A 377 2.63 11.55 15.08
CA ASN A 377 3.58 11.66 13.98
C ASN A 377 3.36 13.00 13.29
N LEU A 378 4.30 13.94 13.43
CA LEU A 378 4.17 15.30 12.94
C LEU A 378 5.52 15.97 12.69
N THR A 379 5.48 17.00 11.86
CA THR A 379 6.56 17.99 11.70
C THR A 379 5.95 19.36 11.95
N CYS A 380 6.48 20.17 12.87
CA CYS A 380 5.92 21.49 13.11
C CYS A 380 6.90 22.45 13.81
N LYS A 381 6.63 23.74 13.71
CA LYS A 381 7.32 24.76 14.51
C LYS A 381 6.91 24.75 15.98
N SER A 382 5.64 24.46 16.27
CA SER A 382 5.13 24.33 17.63
C SER A 382 3.93 23.39 17.63
N ALA A 383 3.85 22.49 18.60
CA ALA A 383 2.68 21.70 18.89
C ALA A 383 2.44 21.53 20.40
N THR A 384 1.17 21.44 20.79
CA THR A 384 0.72 21.14 22.16
C THR A 384 -0.49 20.23 22.13
N CYS A 385 -0.71 19.50 23.23
CA CYS A 385 -1.81 18.54 23.39
C CYS A 385 -2.66 18.90 24.61
N ALA A 386 -3.98 18.78 24.47
CA ALA A 386 -4.92 18.80 25.58
C ALA A 386 -5.82 17.57 25.60
N VAL A 387 -6.27 17.20 26.80
CA VAL A 387 -7.15 16.04 27.01
C VAL A 387 -8.42 16.45 27.73
N TYR A 388 -9.57 16.01 27.23
CA TYR A 388 -10.90 16.33 27.77
C TYR A 388 -11.66 15.04 28.11
N ALA A 389 -12.58 15.10 29.07
CA ALA A 389 -13.44 13.96 29.45
C ALA A 389 -14.81 13.97 28.74
N GLU A 390 -15.24 15.14 28.26
CA GLU A 390 -16.58 15.40 27.72
C GLU A 390 -16.51 16.31 26.49
N VAL A 391 -17.51 16.21 25.61
CA VAL A 391 -17.68 17.06 24.42
C VAL A 391 -18.37 18.38 24.80
N GLY A 392 -17.95 19.48 24.19
CA GLY A 392 -18.64 20.78 24.25
C GLY A 392 -17.67 21.97 24.29
N ASP A 393 -18.09 23.11 23.77
CA ASP A 393 -17.22 24.28 23.53
C ASP A 393 -16.65 24.90 24.83
N ASP A 394 -17.41 24.84 25.93
CA ASP A 394 -17.01 25.42 27.23
C ASP A 394 -16.36 24.40 28.18
N LYS A 395 -16.06 23.18 27.71
CA LYS A 395 -15.50 22.13 28.57
C LYS A 395 -14.01 22.38 28.80
N ALA A 396 -13.65 22.58 30.06
CA ALA A 396 -12.24 22.67 30.45
C ALA A 396 -11.52 21.32 30.21
N PRO A 397 -10.23 21.36 29.84
CA PRO A 397 -9.41 20.16 29.80
C PRO A 397 -9.28 19.56 31.20
N ILE A 398 -8.92 18.27 31.26
CA ILE A 398 -8.58 17.60 32.52
C ILE A 398 -7.43 18.36 33.19
N ALA A 399 -7.54 18.64 34.48
CA ALA A 399 -6.54 19.38 35.23
C ALA A 399 -5.16 18.72 35.12
N GLY A 400 -4.12 19.51 34.82
CA GLY A 400 -2.78 19.00 34.56
C GLY A 400 -2.57 18.51 33.13
N MET A 401 -3.57 18.60 32.24
CA MET A 401 -3.55 18.13 30.85
C MET A 401 -4.08 19.17 29.84
N SER A 402 -3.90 20.47 30.12
CA SER A 402 -4.23 21.55 29.17
C SER A 402 -3.14 21.79 28.12
N HIS A 403 -3.43 22.61 27.11
CA HIS A 403 -2.41 23.04 26.15
C HIS A 403 -1.32 23.91 26.80
N GLU A 404 -1.70 24.75 27.77
CA GLU A 404 -0.80 25.64 28.52
C GLU A 404 0.10 24.85 29.47
N GLU A 405 -0.39 23.71 29.97
CA GLU A 405 0.38 22.81 30.83
C GLU A 405 1.21 21.80 30.03
N CYS A 406 0.94 21.64 28.73
CA CYS A 406 1.68 20.77 27.83
C CYS A 406 3.08 21.33 27.58
N VAL A 407 4.11 20.49 27.71
CA VAL A 407 5.45 20.82 27.25
C VAL A 407 5.40 20.92 25.72
N PRO A 408 5.71 22.08 25.13
CA PRO A 408 5.58 22.28 23.69
C PRO A 408 6.60 21.45 22.91
N PHE A 409 6.19 20.99 21.74
CA PHE A 409 7.05 20.26 20.80
C PHE A 409 7.41 21.13 19.60
N THR A 410 8.66 21.02 19.14
CA THR A 410 9.17 21.64 17.92
C THR A 410 10.08 20.65 17.20
N GLY A 411 9.93 20.50 15.89
CA GLY A 411 10.78 19.66 15.06
C GLY A 411 9.99 18.67 14.21
N ASP A 412 10.67 17.61 13.77
CA ASP A 412 10.10 16.46 13.06
C ASP A 412 10.19 15.24 13.98
N SER A 413 9.05 14.61 14.23
CA SER A 413 9.00 13.35 14.97
C SER A 413 8.00 12.39 14.32
N SER A 414 8.43 11.14 14.15
CA SER A 414 7.53 10.03 13.82
C SER A 414 6.81 9.46 15.05
N ASP A 415 7.15 9.94 16.26
CA ASP A 415 6.67 9.40 17.54
C ASP A 415 6.74 10.44 18.69
N TRP A 416 6.16 11.63 18.52
CA TRP A 416 6.02 12.58 19.62
C TRP A 416 5.02 12.05 20.65
N LYS A 417 5.47 11.99 21.91
CA LYS A 417 4.65 11.63 23.06
C LYS A 417 4.41 12.87 23.92
N PRO A 418 3.19 13.45 23.91
CA PRO A 418 2.92 14.65 24.69
C PRO A 418 3.15 14.43 26.18
N GLN A 419 3.69 15.45 26.84
CA GLN A 419 3.95 15.46 28.28
C GLN A 419 3.45 16.77 28.87
N TRP A 420 3.06 16.74 30.13
CA TRP A 420 2.58 17.91 30.85
C TRP A 420 3.47 18.23 32.05
N THR A 421 3.64 19.52 32.32
CA THR A 421 4.49 20.06 33.40
C THR A 421 4.04 19.62 34.80
N SER A 422 2.78 19.26 34.95
CA SER A 422 2.18 18.68 36.16
C SER A 422 2.72 17.27 36.49
N GLY A 423 3.30 16.57 35.50
CA GLY A 423 3.70 15.17 35.59
C GLY A 423 2.53 14.16 35.51
N VAL A 424 1.30 14.62 35.26
CA VAL A 424 0.14 13.74 35.09
C VAL A 424 0.32 12.89 33.83
N GLN A 425 0.06 11.59 33.95
CA GLN A 425 0.23 10.61 32.88
C GLN A 425 -1.13 10.18 32.32
N LEU A 426 -1.18 9.85 31.01
CA LEU A 426 -2.36 9.31 30.35
C LEU A 426 -2.82 7.96 30.95
N SER A 427 -1.90 7.21 31.55
CA SER A 427 -2.20 5.98 32.30
C SER A 427 -3.22 6.19 33.43
N SER A 428 -3.30 7.40 34.00
CA SER A 428 -4.32 7.78 35.00
C SER A 428 -5.75 7.87 34.45
N LEU A 429 -5.90 7.80 33.13
CA LEU A 429 -7.17 7.86 32.41
C LEU A 429 -7.63 6.49 31.90
N LYS A 430 -6.98 5.40 32.32
CA LYS A 430 -7.37 4.05 31.95
C LYS A 430 -8.85 3.80 32.24
N GLU A 431 -9.53 3.19 31.26
CA GLU A 431 -10.97 2.89 31.24
C GLU A 431 -11.90 4.11 31.26
N LYS A 432 -11.37 5.32 31.04
CA LYS A 432 -12.17 6.54 30.84
C LYS A 432 -12.44 6.76 29.35
N VAL A 433 -13.47 7.55 29.07
CA VAL A 433 -13.66 8.13 27.74
C VAL A 433 -12.96 9.47 27.72
N ILE A 434 -12.08 9.66 26.74
CA ILE A 434 -11.31 10.90 26.59
C ILE A 434 -11.43 11.44 25.18
N ILE A 435 -11.12 12.72 25.03
CA ILE A 435 -10.94 13.42 23.76
C ILE A 435 -9.54 14.00 23.80
N ILE A 436 -8.83 13.91 22.67
CA ILE A 436 -7.48 14.42 22.53
C ILE A 436 -7.52 15.51 21.45
N GLU A 437 -7.06 16.70 21.81
CA GLU A 437 -6.86 17.82 20.89
C GLU A 437 -5.36 18.10 20.72
N ILE A 438 -4.93 18.25 19.48
CA ILE A 438 -3.59 18.75 19.13
C ILE A 438 -3.75 20.12 18.48
N LYS A 439 -2.94 21.07 18.96
CA LYS A 439 -2.71 22.37 18.34
C LYS A 439 -1.34 22.35 17.71
N MET A 440 -1.20 22.88 16.49
CA MET A 440 0.11 23.07 15.87
C MET A 440 0.17 24.32 14.99
N THR A 441 1.37 24.83 14.76
CA THR A 441 1.64 25.94 13.82
C THR A 441 2.76 25.57 12.88
N ASP A 442 2.65 25.97 11.61
CA ASP A 442 3.69 25.80 10.58
C ASP A 442 4.16 24.33 10.53
N GLY A 443 3.28 23.45 10.06
CA GLY A 443 3.52 22.01 10.16
C GLY A 443 2.49 21.10 9.51
N SER A 444 2.81 19.80 9.58
CA SER A 444 2.09 18.67 9.01
C SER A 444 1.92 17.59 10.07
N ILE A 445 0.73 17.02 10.19
CA ILE A 445 0.44 15.86 11.03
C ILE A 445 0.05 14.66 10.15
N TYR A 446 0.66 13.52 10.41
CA TYR A 446 0.58 12.30 9.58
C TYR A 446 -0.24 11.20 10.26
N SER A 447 -0.08 11.03 11.57
CA SER A 447 -0.88 10.08 12.33
C SER A 447 -1.01 10.45 13.81
N ILE A 448 -2.09 9.95 14.42
CA ILE A 448 -2.26 9.88 15.88
C ILE A 448 -2.62 8.44 16.23
N SER A 449 -1.92 7.85 17.21
CA SER A 449 -2.17 6.47 17.63
C SER A 449 -1.97 6.29 19.13
N GLY A 450 -2.62 5.28 19.69
CA GLY A 450 -2.54 4.97 21.11
C GLY A 450 -3.38 3.74 21.45
N ASP A 451 -3.25 3.24 22.68
CA ASP A 451 -4.09 2.12 23.09
C ASP A 451 -5.46 2.58 23.58
N GLY A 452 -6.43 2.48 22.67
CA GLY A 452 -7.81 2.84 22.91
C GLY A 452 -8.70 2.33 21.78
N ILE A 453 -9.99 2.54 21.94
CA ILE A 453 -11.00 2.27 20.92
C ILE A 453 -11.70 3.59 20.62
N GLN A 454 -11.62 4.06 19.38
CA GLN A 454 -12.37 5.24 18.94
C GLN A 454 -13.86 4.93 18.92
N LEU A 455 -14.67 5.83 19.47
CA LEU A 455 -16.09 5.65 19.68
C LEU A 455 -16.90 6.66 18.85
N MET A 456 -18.03 6.20 18.36
CA MET A 456 -19.10 7.04 17.87
C MET A 456 -19.96 7.53 19.04
N ASN A 457 -20.83 8.51 18.80
CA ASN A 457 -21.61 9.22 19.82
C ASN A 457 -22.30 8.29 20.85
N ILE A 458 -23.12 7.35 20.37
CA ILE A 458 -23.85 6.43 21.27
C ILE A 458 -22.92 5.39 21.91
N GLU A 459 -21.83 5.02 21.25
CA GLU A 459 -20.84 4.07 21.79
C GLU A 459 -20.11 4.68 22.99
N ALA A 460 -19.76 5.96 22.91
CA ALA A 460 -19.19 6.69 24.04
C ALA A 460 -20.17 6.75 25.23
N SER A 461 -21.44 7.04 24.97
CA SER A 461 -22.48 7.03 26.00
C SER A 461 -22.67 5.64 26.64
N ARG A 462 -22.69 4.58 25.81
CA ARG A 462 -22.78 3.19 26.28
C ARG A 462 -21.58 2.78 27.11
N TYR A 463 -20.37 3.15 26.69
CA TYR A 463 -19.15 2.84 27.43
C TYR A 463 -19.10 3.60 28.77
N ARG A 464 -19.46 4.89 28.80
CA ARG A 464 -19.53 5.65 30.07
C ARG A 464 -20.50 5.04 31.07
N ARG A 465 -21.68 4.61 30.62
CA ARG A 465 -22.76 4.11 31.50
C ARG A 465 -22.63 2.63 31.87
N PHE A 466 -22.17 1.82 30.92
CA PHE A 466 -22.26 0.36 31.01
C PHE A 466 -20.94 -0.36 30.73
N LYS A 467 -19.85 0.37 30.45
CA LYS A 467 -18.54 -0.19 30.02
C LYS A 467 -18.64 -1.13 28.81
N SER A 468 -19.68 -0.95 27.99
CA SER A 468 -19.90 -1.70 26.77
C SER A 468 -19.07 -1.10 25.63
N LEU A 469 -18.19 -1.91 25.05
CA LEU A 469 -17.41 -1.55 23.86
C LEU A 469 -18.16 -1.93 22.58
N PRO A 470 -17.91 -1.22 21.47
CA PRO A 470 -18.39 -1.67 20.18
C PRO A 470 -17.74 -3.01 19.79
N PRO A 471 -18.43 -3.87 19.03
CA PRO A 471 -17.81 -5.06 18.48
C PRO A 471 -16.61 -4.67 17.62
N LYS A 472 -15.50 -5.40 17.72
CA LYS A 472 -14.25 -5.14 16.96
C LYS A 472 -14.39 -5.33 15.44
N LEU A 473 -15.59 -5.59 14.93
CA LEU A 473 -15.83 -5.96 13.54
C LEU A 473 -16.10 -4.73 12.68
N GLY A 474 -15.04 -3.99 12.38
CA GLY A 474 -14.85 -3.29 11.09
C GLY A 474 -15.96 -2.37 10.56
N PHE A 475 -16.85 -1.83 11.42
CA PHE A 475 -17.85 -0.81 11.11
C PHE A 475 -18.17 0.05 12.32
#